data_AF-A0A926TVU9-F1
#
_entry.id   AF-A0A926TVU9-F1
#
_cell.length_a   1.000
_cell.length_b   1.000
_cell.length_c   1.000
_cell.angle_alpha   90.00
_cell.angle_beta   90.00
_cell.angle_gamma   90.00
#
_symmetry.space_group_name_H-M   'P 1'
#
loop_
_entity.id
_entity.type
_entity.pdbx_description
1 polymer ?
#
loop_
_entity_poly.entity_id
_entity_poly.type
_entity_poly.pdbx_seq_one_letter_code
_entity_poly.pdbx_strand_id
1 'polypeptide(L)'
;MTSDVQLTLAILQEVFAICQLDRALPISAWSLQGFFAVARTQDKLSIMCTQAVIPPTADISIFAISAYNTDYVLVKQSVLKRAVQVLLQAGHQVVPASLTYTAS
;
A
#
# COMPACT_ATOMS: atom_id res chain seq x y z
N MET A 1 31.93 2.03 -1.29
CA MET A 1 31.38 3.33 -1.69
C MET A 1 29.95 3.10 -2.14
N THR A 2 29.00 3.02 -1.21
CA THR A 2 27.58 3.07 -1.57
C THR A 2 27.29 4.53 -1.83
N SER A 3 27.05 4.90 -3.09
CA SER A 3 26.48 6.21 -3.40
C SER A 3 25.15 6.31 -2.65
N ASP A 4 25.02 7.25 -1.71
CA ASP A 4 23.74 7.53 -1.06
C ASP A 4 22.78 8.04 -2.14
N VAL A 5 21.86 7.18 -2.56
CA VAL A 5 20.85 7.53 -3.55
C VAL A 5 19.80 8.39 -2.85
N GLN A 6 19.68 9.66 -3.24
CA GLN A 6 18.58 10.50 -2.81
C GLN A 6 17.30 10.13 -3.59
N LEU A 7 16.19 9.92 -2.87
CA LEU A 7 14.90 9.53 -3.44
C LEU A 7 13.85 10.57 -3.06
N THR A 8 12.82 10.71 -3.89
CA THR A 8 11.61 11.49 -3.57
C THR A 8 10.45 10.52 -3.37
N LEU A 9 9.89 10.50 -2.17
CA LEU A 9 8.77 9.65 -1.79
C LEU A 9 7.49 10.48 -1.69
N ALA A 10 6.43 10.04 -2.35
CA ALA A 10 5.12 10.68 -2.29
C ALA A 10 4.20 9.93 -1.30
N ILE A 11 3.68 10.62 -0.28
CA ILE A 11 2.74 10.06 0.70
C ILE A 11 1.32 10.11 0.14
N LEU A 12 0.70 8.94 0.02
CA LEU A 12 -0.73 8.81 -0.24
C LEU A 12 -1.52 9.19 1.02
N GLN A 13 -2.59 9.98 0.86
CA GLN A 13 -3.46 10.38 1.97
C GLN A 13 -4.40 9.27 2.45
N GLU A 14 -4.55 8.22 1.65
CA GLU A 14 -5.41 7.08 1.95
C GLU A 14 -4.74 6.09 2.91
N VAL A 15 -5.55 5.48 3.78
CA VAL A 15 -5.13 4.34 4.59
C VAL A 15 -5.49 3.08 3.83
N PHE A 16 -4.49 2.23 3.61
CA PHE A 16 -4.65 0.94 2.97
C PHE A 16 -4.66 -0.17 4.01
N ALA A 17 -5.43 -1.21 3.74
CA ALA A 17 -5.42 -2.44 4.50
C ALA A 17 -5.21 -3.63 3.55
N ILE A 18 -4.60 -4.68 4.08
CA ILE A 18 -4.26 -5.87 3.31
C ILE A 18 -5.07 -7.03 3.87
N CYS A 19 -6.08 -7.44 3.12
CA CYS A 19 -6.96 -8.54 3.48
C CYS A 19 -6.33 -9.85 3.05
N GLN A 20 -6.36 -10.85 3.92
CA GLN A 20 -5.96 -12.22 3.59
C GLN A 20 -7.21 -13.10 3.50
N LEU A 21 -7.35 -13.79 2.38
CA LEU A 21 -8.49 -14.66 2.10
C LEU A 21 -8.01 -16.05 1.70
N ASP A 22 -8.90 -17.03 1.84
CA ASP A 22 -8.72 -18.35 1.25
C ASP A 22 -8.47 -18.22 -0.25
N ARG A 23 -7.47 -18.95 -0.77
CA ARG A 23 -7.11 -18.95 -2.18
C ARG A 23 -8.27 -19.34 -3.08
N ALA A 24 -9.15 -20.25 -2.68
CA ALA A 24 -10.25 -20.70 -3.51
C ALA A 24 -11.32 -19.61 -3.71
N LEU A 25 -11.35 -18.59 -2.85
CA LEU A 25 -12.32 -17.53 -2.94
C LEU A 25 -12.09 -16.65 -4.19
N PRO A 26 -13.18 -16.21 -4.84
CA PRO A 26 -13.09 -15.20 -5.87
C PRO A 26 -12.56 -13.88 -5.28
N ILE A 27 -11.94 -13.07 -6.13
CA ILE A 27 -11.60 -11.70 -5.76
C ILE A 27 -12.92 -10.96 -5.53
N SER A 28 -13.07 -10.34 -4.37
CA SER A 28 -14.32 -9.69 -4.01
C SER A 28 -14.47 -8.35 -4.72
N ALA A 29 -15.65 -8.04 -5.27
CA ALA A 29 -15.87 -6.82 -6.05
C ALA A 29 -15.60 -5.53 -5.27
N TRP A 30 -15.87 -5.50 -3.96
CA TRP A 30 -15.61 -4.34 -3.10
C TRP A 30 -14.12 -3.97 -3.04
N SER A 31 -13.21 -4.94 -3.22
CA SER A 31 -11.77 -4.70 -3.13
C SER A 31 -11.16 -4.16 -4.42
N LEU A 32 -11.95 -4.05 -5.50
CA LEU A 32 -11.51 -3.65 -6.83
C LEU A 32 -11.80 -2.17 -7.11
N GLN A 33 -12.22 -1.40 -6.11
CA GLN A 33 -12.47 0.03 -6.25
C GLN A 33 -11.18 0.83 -5.98
N GLY A 34 -10.88 1.80 -6.86
CA GLY A 34 -9.76 2.72 -6.68
C GLY A 34 -8.39 2.07 -6.84
N PHE A 35 -7.45 2.42 -5.95
CA PHE A 35 -6.10 1.86 -5.96
C PHE A 35 -6.03 0.56 -5.13
N PHE A 36 -5.80 -0.56 -5.81
CA PHE A 36 -5.71 -1.88 -5.19
C PHE A 36 -4.57 -2.72 -5.80
N ALA A 37 -4.19 -3.76 -5.08
CA ALA A 37 -3.26 -4.77 -5.59
C ALA A 37 -3.69 -6.16 -5.15
N VAL A 38 -3.51 -7.15 -6.02
CA VAL A 38 -3.87 -8.55 -5.76
C VAL A 38 -2.65 -9.43 -5.94
N ALA A 39 -2.34 -10.22 -4.92
CA ALA A 39 -1.32 -11.26 -4.96
C ALA A 39 -1.98 -12.61 -4.65
N ARG A 40 -1.96 -13.53 -5.60
CA ARG A 40 -2.46 -14.91 -5.41
C ARG A 40 -1.29 -15.88 -5.46
N THR A 41 -1.10 -16.60 -4.36
CA THR A 41 -0.05 -17.63 -4.22
C THR A 41 -0.68 -19.03 -4.27
N GLN A 42 0.10 -20.07 -3.97
CA GLN A 42 -0.42 -21.43 -3.90
C GLN A 42 -1.35 -21.67 -2.69
N ASP A 43 -1.21 -20.92 -1.61
CA ASP A 43 -1.95 -21.18 -0.38
C ASP A 43 -2.93 -20.07 -0.01
N LYS A 44 -2.75 -18.86 -0.56
CA LYS A 44 -3.50 -17.67 -0.13
C LYS A 44 -3.78 -16.67 -1.25
N LEU A 45 -4.86 -15.93 -1.06
CA LEU A 45 -5.16 -14.69 -1.77
C LEU A 45 -4.91 -13.50 -0.82
N SER A 46 -4.12 -12.54 -1.25
CA SER A 46 -3.89 -11.29 -0.53
C SER A 46 -4.34 -10.11 -1.38
N ILE A 47 -5.12 -9.20 -0.80
CA ILE A 47 -5.63 -8.02 -1.49
C ILE A 47 -5.32 -6.78 -0.66
N MET A 48 -4.56 -5.85 -1.24
CA MET A 48 -4.44 -4.48 -0.72
C MET A 48 -5.53 -3.62 -1.34
N CYS A 49 -6.27 -2.89 -0.52
CA CYS A 49 -7.25 -1.90 -0.96
C CYS A 49 -7.38 -0.78 0.07
N THR A 50 -8.08 0.29 -0.29
CA THR A 50 -8.40 1.37 0.65
C THR A 50 -9.21 0.82 1.82
N GLN A 51 -8.85 1.15 3.05
CA GLN A 51 -9.51 0.63 4.25
C GLN A 51 -11.03 0.94 4.27
N ALA A 52 -11.43 2.05 3.65
CA ALA A 52 -12.84 2.49 3.60
C ALA A 52 -13.77 1.53 2.84
N VAL A 53 -13.25 0.67 1.95
CA VAL A 53 -14.07 -0.27 1.16
C VAL A 53 -14.17 -1.67 1.79
N ILE A 54 -13.50 -1.89 2.92
CA ILE A 54 -13.45 -3.21 3.57
C ILE A 54 -14.71 -3.44 4.39
N PRO A 55 -15.44 -4.56 4.18
CA PRO A 55 -16.58 -4.89 5.02
C PRO A 55 -16.13 -5.27 6.44
N PRO A 56 -16.96 -5.05 7.48
CA PRO A 56 -16.60 -5.32 8.89
C PRO A 56 -16.18 -6.77 9.20
N THR A 57 -16.45 -7.70 8.29
CA THR A 57 -16.22 -9.14 8.46
C THR A 57 -14.90 -9.64 7.85
N ALA A 58 -14.02 -8.76 7.34
CA ALA A 58 -12.79 -9.17 6.68
C ALA A 58 -11.59 -9.22 7.67
N ASP A 59 -10.78 -10.28 7.58
CA ASP A 59 -9.53 -10.42 8.34
C ASP A 59 -8.40 -9.57 7.72
N ILE A 60 -7.75 -8.72 8.53
CA ILE A 60 -6.74 -7.74 8.08
C ILE A 60 -5.34 -8.16 8.54
N SER A 61 -4.38 -8.15 7.62
CA SER A 61 -2.94 -8.37 7.81
C SER A 61 -2.12 -7.26 7.10
N ILE A 62 -0.78 -7.29 7.18
CA ILE A 62 0.12 -6.23 6.65
C ILE A 62 1.13 -6.85 5.68
N PHE A 63 1.46 -6.15 4.57
CA PHE A 63 2.32 -6.61 3.48
C PHE A 63 2.96 -5.42 2.71
N ALA A 64 3.99 -5.71 1.92
CA ALA A 64 4.64 -4.77 0.99
C ALA A 64 4.35 -5.18 -0.47
N ILE A 65 4.21 -4.23 -1.40
CA ILE A 65 3.84 -4.48 -2.81
C ILE A 65 4.73 -3.67 -3.76
N SER A 66 5.49 -4.35 -4.62
CA SER A 66 6.17 -3.74 -5.78
C SER A 66 5.25 -3.78 -7.00
N ALA A 67 5.14 -2.67 -7.74
CA ALA A 67 4.36 -2.56 -8.97
C ALA A 67 5.25 -2.21 -10.17
N TYR A 68 4.74 -2.40 -11.40
CA TYR A 68 5.54 -2.35 -12.63
C TYR A 68 6.18 -0.97 -12.92
N ASN A 69 5.47 0.13 -12.60
CA ASN A 69 5.94 1.50 -12.90
C ASN A 69 6.47 2.26 -11.70
N THR A 70 6.15 1.84 -10.48
CA THR A 70 6.56 2.53 -9.26
C THR A 70 6.55 1.56 -8.09
N ASP A 71 7.48 1.72 -7.17
CA ASP A 71 7.56 0.94 -5.95
C ASP A 71 6.70 1.60 -4.85
N TYR A 72 5.81 0.81 -4.24
CA TYR A 72 4.99 1.26 -3.12
C TYR A 72 5.54 0.65 -1.83
N VAL A 73 5.86 1.52 -0.87
CA VAL A 73 6.26 1.09 0.48
C VAL A 73 5.11 1.37 1.44
N LEU A 74 4.51 0.32 2.00
CA LEU A 74 3.50 0.44 3.05
C LEU A 74 4.16 0.46 4.42
N VAL A 75 3.76 1.42 5.25
CA VAL A 75 4.15 1.48 6.66
C VAL A 75 2.91 1.41 7.54
N LYS A 76 3.05 0.81 8.73
CA LYS A 76 1.99 0.86 9.74
C LYS A 76 1.62 2.32 10.02
N GLN A 77 0.33 2.62 10.11
CA GLN A 77 -0.14 3.97 10.40
C GLN A 77 0.47 4.55 11.68
N SER A 78 0.65 3.70 12.72
CA SER A 78 1.30 4.09 13.97
C SER A 78 2.78 4.45 13.84
N VAL A 79 3.46 3.99 12.79
CA VAL A 79 4.89 4.21 12.53
C VAL A 79 5.11 5.32 11.50
N LEU A 80 4.09 5.75 10.77
CA LEU A 80 4.19 6.71 9.66
C LEU A 80 5.02 7.95 10.01
N LYS A 81 4.72 8.61 11.14
CA LYS A 81 5.47 9.80 11.58
C LYS A 81 6.96 9.52 11.74
N ARG A 82 7.30 8.39 12.35
CA ARG A 82 8.69 7.98 12.56
C ARG A 82 9.38 7.62 11.24
N ALA A 83 8.68 6.93 10.34
CA ALA A 83 9.20 6.59 9.02
C ALA A 83 9.57 7.85 8.22
N VAL A 84 8.69 8.86 8.20
CA VAL A 84 8.98 10.16 7.56
C VAL A 84 10.23 10.81 8.15
N GLN A 85 10.34 10.86 9.48
CA GLN A 85 11.52 11.43 10.13
C GLN A 85 12.82 10.73 9.73
N VAL A 86 12.81 9.39 9.72
CA VAL A 86 13.99 8.59 9.35
C VAL A 86 14.36 8.82 7.88
N LEU A 87 13.37 8.88 6.97
CA LEU A 87 13.61 9.14 5.55
C LEU A 87 14.23 10.53 5.32
N LEU A 88 13.72 11.56 6.00
CA LEU A 88 14.27 12.92 5.93
C LEU A 88 15.70 12.98 6.50
N GLN A 89 15.97 12.28 7.61
CA GLN A 89 17.31 12.19 8.22
C GLN A 89 18.31 11.47 7.33
N ALA A 90 17.85 10.51 6.52
CA ALA A 90 18.65 9.82 5.51
C ALA A 90 18.85 10.66 4.22
N GLY A 91 18.34 11.90 4.17
CA GLY A 91 18.50 12.79 3.02
C GLY A 91 17.47 12.63 1.92
N HIS A 92 16.47 11.75 2.08
CA HIS A 92 15.38 11.61 1.12
C HIS A 92 14.35 12.75 1.25
N GLN A 93 13.60 13.01 0.18
CA GLN A 93 12.50 13.98 0.17
C GLN A 93 11.18 13.26 0.36
N VAL A 94 10.26 13.88 1.11
CA VAL A 94 8.92 13.36 1.34
C VAL A 94 7.91 14.44 1.00
N VAL A 95 7.04 14.16 0.02
CA VAL A 95 6.04 15.09 -0.50
C VAL A 95 4.63 14.48 -0.38
N PRO A 96 3.56 15.27 -0.28
CA PRO A 96 2.22 14.72 -0.45
C PRO A 96 2.04 14.24 -1.91
N ALA A 97 1.38 13.10 -2.09
CA ALA A 97 1.03 12.62 -3.41
C ALA A 97 -0.16 13.39 -3.99
N SER A 98 -0.04 13.79 -5.25
CA SER A 98 -1.14 14.34 -6.05
C SER A 98 -1.74 13.23 -6.91
N LEU A 99 -2.39 12.23 -6.30
CA LEU A 99 -3.17 11.27 -7.09
C LEU A 99 -4.58 11.82 -7.31
N THR A 100 -4.84 12.39 -8.49
CA THR A 100 -6.20 12.54 -9.00
C THR A 100 -6.61 11.23 -9.66
N TYR A 101 -7.31 10.36 -8.94
CA TYR A 101 -7.97 9.20 -9.54
C TYR A 101 -9.34 9.64 -10.04
N THR A 102 -9.43 10.11 -11.29
CA THR A 102 -10.72 10.27 -11.96
C THR A 102 -11.22 8.88 -12.32
N ALA A 103 -12.14 8.35 -11.51
CA ALA A 103 -12.96 7.22 -11.95
C ALA A 103 -13.82 7.70 -13.13
N SER A 104 -13.57 7.14 -14.31
CA SER A 104 -14.43 7.28 -15.48
C SER A 104 -15.71 6.47 -15.32
#